data_AF-A0A5D4TUQ6-F1
#
_entry.id   AF-A0A5D4TUQ6-F1
#
_cell.length_a   1.000
_cell.length_b   1.000
_cell.length_c   1.000
_cell.angle_alpha   90.00
_cell.angle_beta   90.00
_cell.angle_gamma   90.00
#
_symmetry.space_group_name_H-M   'P 1'
#
loop_
_entity.id
_entity.type
_entity.pdbx_description
1 polymer ?
#
loop_
_entity_poly.entity_id
_entity_poly.type
_entity_poly.pdbx_seq_one_letter_code
_entity_poly.pdbx_strand_id
1 'polypeptide(L)'
;MEKWMAYSKIHELSRKGFSIAAISRKVGLSRNTVYKHLKKTPKEFHDWVLQTSRRKKKLDEYHEVILYWLKEHPDLTGAQVHDWLKEKFEGLLLEKVL
;
A
#
# COMPACT_ATOMS: atom_id res chain seq x y z
N MET A 1 -1.06 -8.08 13.39
CA MET A 1 0.36 -8.09 13.81
C MET A 1 1.10 -7.06 12.97
N GLU A 2 1.81 -6.16 13.62
CA GLU A 2 2.64 -5.16 12.92
C GLU A 2 3.68 -5.86 12.03
N LYS A 3 3.88 -5.38 10.79
CA LYS A 3 4.69 -6.06 9.76
C LYS A 3 6.10 -6.42 10.27
N TRP A 4 6.70 -5.52 11.04
CA TRP A 4 8.01 -5.73 11.66
C TRP A 4 8.03 -6.87 12.67
N MET A 5 6.99 -7.00 13.49
CA MET A 5 6.87 -8.11 14.45
C MET A 5 6.77 -9.46 13.74
N ALA A 6 6.02 -9.54 12.64
CA ALA A 6 5.93 -10.75 11.83
C ALA A 6 7.29 -11.15 11.22
N TYR A 7 8.01 -10.17 10.65
CA TYR A 7 9.37 -10.38 10.12
C TYR A 7 10.33 -10.91 11.18
N SER A 8 10.41 -10.23 12.32
CA SER A 8 11.28 -10.62 13.43
C SER A 8 10.97 -12.03 13.92
N LYS A 9 9.68 -12.36 14.08
CA LYS A 9 9.25 -13.68 14.55
C LYS A 9 9.57 -14.81 13.57
N ILE A 10 9.42 -14.57 12.26
CA ILE A 10 9.79 -15.53 11.21
C ILE A 10 11.29 -15.85 11.30
N HIS A 11 12.14 -14.82 11.39
CA HIS A 11 13.60 -14.99 11.49
C HIS A 11 14.01 -15.65 12.81
N GLU A 12 13.37 -15.32 13.94
CA GLU A 12 13.58 -16.01 15.23
C GLU A 12 13.28 -17.51 15.13
N LEU A 13 12.12 -17.88 14.57
CA LEU A 13 11.73 -19.29 14.42
C LEU A 13 12.63 -20.03 13.43
N SER A 14 13.07 -19.37 12.36
CA SER A 14 14.02 -19.96 11.41
C SER A 14 15.37 -20.24 12.08
N ARG A 15 15.89 -19.33 12.91
CA ARG A 15 17.13 -19.55 13.68
C ARG A 15 16.99 -20.68 14.71
N LYS A 16 15.79 -20.91 15.22
CA LYS A 16 15.46 -22.04 16.10
C LYS A 16 15.30 -23.38 15.37
N GLY A 17 15.50 -23.43 14.04
CA GLY A 17 15.45 -24.65 13.25
C GLY A 17 14.05 -25.13 12.87
N PHE A 18 13.00 -24.30 13.04
CA PHE A 18 11.66 -24.68 12.60
C PHE A 18 11.56 -24.72 11.07
N SER A 19 10.83 -25.72 10.56
CA SER A 19 10.52 -25.79 9.12
C SER A 19 9.57 -24.67 8.69
N ILE A 20 9.63 -24.28 7.41
CA ILE A 20 8.75 -23.24 6.84
C ILE A 20 7.27 -23.54 7.08
N ALA A 21 6.87 -24.82 7.00
CA ALA A 21 5.50 -25.23 7.27
C ALA A 21 5.10 -25.01 8.74
N ALA A 22 5.99 -25.29 9.69
CA ALA A 22 5.76 -25.04 11.11
C ALA A 22 5.73 -23.53 11.42
N ILE A 23 6.62 -22.75 10.81
CA ILE A 23 6.65 -21.29 10.92
C ILE A 23 5.31 -20.73 10.41
N SER A 24 4.91 -21.07 9.19
CA SER A 24 3.64 -20.64 8.58
C SER A 24 2.43 -20.86 9.50
N ARG A 25 2.31 -22.05 10.12
CA ARG A 25 1.25 -22.36 11.09
C ARG A 25 1.35 -21.51 12.36
N LYS A 26 2.56 -21.28 12.88
CA LYS A 26 2.78 -20.51 14.12
C LYS A 26 2.53 -19.00 13.95
N VAL A 27 2.93 -18.41 12.82
CA VAL A 27 2.72 -16.97 12.55
C VAL A 27 1.38 -16.67 11.87
N GLY A 28 0.65 -17.69 11.41
CA GLY A 28 -0.62 -17.52 10.70
C GLY A 28 -0.46 -16.89 9.31
N LEU A 29 0.69 -17.08 8.66
CA LEU A 29 1.01 -16.51 7.34
C LEU A 29 1.22 -17.61 6.32
N SER A 30 0.91 -17.32 5.05
CA SER A 30 1.17 -18.27 3.95
C SER A 30 2.65 -18.63 3.87
N ARG A 31 2.96 -19.86 3.44
CA ARG A 31 4.34 -20.31 3.20
C ARG A 31 5.10 -19.36 2.26
N ASN A 32 4.44 -18.83 1.23
CA ASN A 32 5.03 -17.86 0.31
C ASN A 32 5.43 -16.55 1.00
N THR A 33 4.63 -16.06 1.95
CA THR A 33 4.96 -14.88 2.75
C THR A 33 6.18 -15.15 3.62
N VAL A 34 6.24 -16.33 4.25
CA VAL A 34 7.39 -16.75 5.06
C VAL A 34 8.67 -16.79 4.22
N TYR A 35 8.64 -17.41 3.03
CA TYR A 35 9.77 -17.40 2.09
C TYR A 35 10.22 -15.98 1.72
N LYS A 36 9.26 -15.11 1.38
CA LYS A 36 9.55 -13.71 1.03
C LYS A 36 10.22 -12.95 2.18
N HIS A 37 9.81 -13.20 3.42
CA HIS A 37 10.39 -12.52 4.58
C HIS A 37 11.77 -13.05 4.93
N LEU A 38 12.01 -14.36 4.80
CA LEU A 38 13.35 -14.94 5.01
C LEU A 38 14.37 -14.52 3.96
N LYS A 39 13.93 -14.32 2.71
CA LYS A 39 14.81 -13.85 1.62
C LYS A 39 15.18 -12.37 1.77
N LYS A 40 14.39 -11.57 2.50
CA LYS A 40 14.62 -10.13 2.66
C LYS A 40 15.58 -9.85 3.82
N THR A 41 16.58 -9.02 3.54
CA THR A 41 17.39 -8.39 4.58
C THR A 41 16.55 -7.41 5.41
N PRO A 42 17.00 -7.04 6.64
CA PRO A 42 16.28 -6.07 7.46
C PRO A 42 16.09 -4.72 6.75
N LYS A 43 17.09 -4.28 5.98
CA LYS A 43 17.04 -3.05 5.19
C LYS A 43 15.98 -3.13 4.08
N GLU A 44 16.01 -4.18 3.25
CA GLU A 44 15.01 -4.37 2.20
C GLU A 44 13.59 -4.53 2.75
N PHE A 45 13.45 -5.13 3.94
CA PHE A 45 12.16 -5.23 4.60
C PHE A 45 11.67 -3.86 5.09
N HIS A 46 12.56 -3.06 5.70
CA HIS A 46 12.27 -1.69 6.10
C HIS A 46 11.82 -0.84 4.91
N ASP A 47 12.57 -0.85 3.81
CA ASP A 47 12.24 -0.13 2.59
C ASP A 47 10.88 -0.58 2.01
N TRP A 48 10.59 -1.89 2.03
CA TRP A 48 9.30 -2.42 1.60
C TRP A 48 8.14 -1.97 2.49
N VAL A 49 8.34 -1.90 3.81
CA VAL A 49 7.34 -1.39 4.74
C VAL A 49 7.07 0.09 4.44
N LEU A 50 8.12 0.90 4.29
CA LEU A 50 7.99 2.32 3.93
C LEU A 50 7.22 2.50 2.61
N GLN A 51 7.61 1.77 1.56
CA GLN A 51 6.93 1.84 0.26
C GLN A 51 5.46 1.43 0.33
N THR A 52 5.14 0.35 1.06
CA THR A 52 3.75 -0.10 1.19
C THR A 52 2.90 0.87 2.00
N SER A 53 3.49 1.52 3.00
CA SER A 53 2.83 2.58 3.78
C SER A 53 2.69 3.90 3.00
N ARG A 54 3.47 4.08 1.93
CA ARG A 54 3.55 5.31 1.13
C ARG A 54 2.67 5.29 -0.13
N ARG A 55 1.69 4.38 -0.26
CA ARG A 55 0.63 4.60 -1.27
C ARG A 55 -0.16 5.85 -0.89
N LYS A 56 0.27 7.00 -1.41
CA LYS A 56 -0.54 8.21 -1.44
C LYS A 56 -1.75 7.93 -2.32
N LYS A 57 -2.96 8.21 -1.84
CA LYS A 57 -4.13 8.12 -2.73
C LYS A 57 -4.01 9.29 -3.68
N LYS A 58 -4.01 9.03 -4.99
CA LYS A 58 -3.82 10.08 -6.00
C LYS A 58 -4.85 11.22 -5.82
N LEU A 59 -6.05 10.88 -5.39
CA LEU A 59 -7.14 11.82 -5.15
C LEU A 59 -7.02 12.63 -3.85
N ASP A 60 -6.09 12.28 -2.95
CA ASP A 60 -5.90 13.03 -1.69
C ASP A 60 -5.54 14.50 -1.99
N GLU A 61 -4.84 14.77 -3.10
CA GLU A 61 -4.46 16.13 -3.52
C GLU A 61 -5.65 16.99 -3.99
N TYR A 62 -6.75 16.34 -4.37
CA TYR A 62 -7.97 17.00 -4.85
C TYR A 62 -9.13 16.89 -3.85
N HIS A 63 -8.88 16.38 -2.64
CA HIS A 63 -9.92 16.02 -1.68
C HIS A 63 -10.85 17.20 -1.34
N GLU A 64 -10.30 18.38 -1.08
CA GLU A 64 -11.09 19.57 -0.74
C GLU A 64 -11.96 20.05 -1.90
N VAL A 65 -11.43 19.98 -3.12
CA VAL A 65 -12.14 20.38 -4.34
C VAL A 65 -13.29 19.42 -4.64
N ILE A 66 -13.04 18.11 -4.56
CA ILE A 66 -14.07 17.08 -4.73
C ILE A 66 -15.15 17.23 -3.67
N LEU A 67 -14.77 17.48 -2.41
CA LEU A 67 -15.72 17.67 -1.32
C LEU A 67 -16.60 18.91 -1.54
N TYR A 68 -16.03 19.99 -2.06
CA TYR A 68 -16.79 21.19 -2.43
C TYR A 68 -17.83 20.87 -3.53
N TRP A 69 -17.43 20.19 -4.60
CA TRP A 69 -18.35 19.82 -5.68
C TRP A 69 -19.50 18.92 -5.22
N LEU A 70 -19.22 17.95 -4.35
CA LEU A 70 -20.25 17.06 -3.81
C LEU A 70 -21.20 17.77 -2.84
N LYS A 71 -20.80 18.89 -2.23
CA LYS A 71 -21.69 19.73 -1.41
C LYS A 71 -22.61 20.59 -2.27
N GLU A 72 -22.06 21.18 -3.34
CA GLU A 72 -22.83 22.03 -4.26
C GLU A 72 -23.77 21.21 -5.16
N HIS A 73 -23.33 20.02 -5.56
CA HIS A 73 -24.07 19.11 -6.43
C HIS A 73 -24.10 17.68 -5.85
N PRO A 74 -25.00 17.40 -4.90
CA PRO A 74 -25.08 16.09 -4.22
C PRO A 74 -25.43 14.91 -5.14
N ASP A 75 -25.93 15.18 -6.33
CA ASP A 75 -26.30 14.21 -7.37
C ASP A 75 -25.13 13.82 -8.30
N LEU A 76 -23.95 14.43 -8.11
CA LEU A 76 -22.77 14.11 -8.90
C LEU A 76 -22.33 12.65 -8.71
N THR A 77 -22.17 11.98 -9.84
CA THR A 77 -21.61 10.63 -9.92
C THR A 77 -20.07 10.67 -9.91
N GLY A 78 -19.45 9.55 -9.53
CA GLY A 78 -17.99 9.42 -9.58
C GLY A 78 -17.38 9.61 -10.97
N ALA A 79 -18.14 9.29 -12.04
CA ALA A 79 -17.71 9.54 -13.42
C ALA A 79 -17.65 11.05 -13.72
N GLN A 80 -18.68 11.80 -13.33
CA GLN A 80 -18.70 13.25 -13.51
C GLN A 80 -17.60 13.96 -12.70
N VAL A 81 -17.37 13.53 -11.45
CA VAL A 81 -16.26 14.05 -10.64
C VAL A 81 -14.91 13.77 -11.31
N HIS A 82 -14.72 12.58 -11.87
CA HIS A 82 -13.51 12.23 -12.60
C HIS A 82 -13.33 13.10 -13.85
N ASP A 83 -14.38 13.31 -14.63
CA ASP A 83 -14.32 14.12 -15.84
C ASP A 83 -14.09 15.60 -15.52
N TRP A 84 -14.63 16.12 -14.42
CA TRP A 84 -14.33 17.46 -13.93
C TRP A 84 -12.90 17.61 -13.41
N LEU A 85 -12.38 16.61 -12.69
CA LEU A 85 -10.96 16.61 -12.31
C LEU A 85 -10.08 16.68 -13.56
N LYS A 86 -10.46 15.95 -14.60
CA LYS A 86 -9.79 15.99 -15.88
C LYS A 86 -9.90 17.36 -16.54
N GLU A 87 -11.07 17.90 -16.76
CA GLU A 87 -11.24 19.21 -17.39
C GLU A 87 -10.54 20.35 -16.63
N LYS A 88 -10.54 20.31 -15.29
CA LYS A 88 -9.96 21.36 -14.45
C LYS A 88 -8.45 21.22 -14.24
N PHE A 89 -7.91 20.00 -14.32
CA PHE A 89 -6.51 19.70 -13.97
C PHE A 89 -5.73 18.88 -15.03
N GLU A 90 -6.30 18.42 -16.14
CA GLU A 90 -5.59 17.71 -17.24
C GLU A 90 -4.67 18.61 -18.07
N GLY A 91 -4.67 19.94 -17.86
CA GLY A 91 -3.53 20.77 -18.28
C GLY A 91 -2.21 20.35 -17.60
N LEU A 92 -2.26 19.66 -16.44
CA LEU A 92 -1.10 19.18 -15.68
C LEU A 92 -0.77 17.69 -15.86
N LEU A 93 -1.62 16.90 -16.55
CA LEU A 93 -1.39 15.45 -16.72
C LEU A 93 -0.59 15.11 -17.99
N LEU A 94 -0.48 16.03 -18.95
CA LEU A 94 0.28 15.83 -20.19
C LEU A 94 1.80 16.06 -20.03
N GLU A 95 2.25 16.84 -19.04
CA GLU A 95 3.69 17.11 -18.83
C GLU A 95 4.46 15.99 -18.09
N LYS A 96 3.79 14.96 -17.57
CA LYS A 96 4.47 13.85 -16.86
C LYS A 96 4.73 12.61 -17.73
N VAL A 97 4.53 12.71 -19.05
CA VAL A 97 4.76 11.63 -20.02
C VAL A 97 5.72 12.04 -21.16
N LEU A 98 6.40 13.20 -21.07
CA LEU A 98 7.49 13.57 -21.97
C LEU A 98 8.81 13.75 -21.21
#